data_AF-A0A942LGG7-F1
#
_entry.id   AF-A0A942LGG7-F1
#
_cell.length_a   1.000
_cell.length_b   1.000
_cell.length_c   1.000
_cell.angle_alpha   90.00
_cell.angle_beta   90.00
_cell.angle_gamma   90.00
#
_symmetry.space_group_name_H-M   'P 1'
#
loop_
_entity.id
_entity.type
_entity.pdbx_description
1 polymer ?
#
loop_
_entity_poly.entity_id
_entity_poly.type
_entity_poly.pdbx_seq_one_letter_code
_entity_poly.pdbx_strand_id
1 'polypeptide(L)'
;MSWLARLKSEKPQEPTLQNLQNPIKVGFVAPISGVAQKTGGGFVGFVAPIPGASQNFKDSGTTPATGPANTQAAANDPGDPHPGDDPSPQVDHPTPPDPDRYCWPHGPAMNGREINSMAKRLGRFTDKGMSLDDAERLADKLVKRDRDGDDRRLCLECTQLQGHGRWRCGNSGPAEVAPQGLAPELVTMLQRCGGFWAAVS
;
A
#
# COMPACT_ATOMS: atom_id res chain seq x y z
N MET A 1 -2.05 -9.14 -7.16
CA MET A 1 -2.43 -9.18 -8.60
C MET A 1 -3.82 -8.59 -8.91
N SER A 2 -4.53 -7.92 -7.98
CA SER A 2 -5.96 -7.56 -8.16
C SER A 2 -6.23 -6.16 -8.77
N TRP A 3 -5.26 -5.23 -8.74
CA TRP A 3 -5.48 -3.85 -9.20
C TRP A 3 -5.68 -3.72 -10.72
N LEU A 4 -4.92 -4.48 -11.51
CA LEU A 4 -5.04 -4.55 -12.97
C LEU A 4 -6.38 -5.14 -13.46
N ALA A 5 -7.01 -5.99 -12.65
CA ALA A 5 -8.33 -6.53 -12.96
C ALA A 5 -9.43 -5.48 -12.78
N ARG A 6 -9.26 -4.55 -11.83
CA ARG A 6 -10.24 -3.51 -11.51
C ARG A 6 -10.28 -2.39 -12.56
N LEU A 7 -9.13 -1.99 -13.10
CA LEU A 7 -9.04 -0.99 -14.18
C LEU A 7 -9.78 -1.40 -15.46
N LYS A 8 -9.95 -2.70 -15.71
CA LYS A 8 -10.69 -3.19 -16.88
C LYS A 8 -12.21 -3.16 -16.71
N SER A 9 -12.72 -2.90 -15.50
CA SER A 9 -14.13 -3.06 -15.17
C SER A 9 -14.92 -1.77 -15.01
N GLU A 10 -14.27 -0.60 -14.97
CA GLU A 10 -14.95 0.66 -14.70
C GLU A 10 -15.29 1.39 -16.01
N LYS A 11 -16.58 1.33 -16.41
CA LYS A 11 -17.16 2.28 -17.36
C LYS A 11 -17.48 3.59 -16.60
N PRO A 12 -17.14 4.78 -17.13
CA PRO A 12 -17.48 6.03 -16.47
C PRO A 12 -18.99 6.20 -16.35
N GLN A 13 -19.49 6.41 -15.13
CA GLN A 13 -20.83 6.96 -14.93
C GLN A 13 -20.73 8.48 -14.88
N GLU A 14 -21.41 9.16 -15.79
CA GLU A 14 -21.60 10.61 -15.76
C GLU A 14 -22.35 11.01 -14.48
N PRO A 15 -21.82 11.94 -13.66
CA PRO A 15 -22.57 12.47 -12.55
C PRO A 15 -23.63 13.45 -13.06
N THR A 16 -24.91 13.09 -12.93
CA THR A 16 -26.02 13.98 -13.20
C THR A 16 -26.10 15.06 -12.11
N LEU A 17 -26.14 16.33 -12.55
CA LEU A 17 -26.26 17.52 -11.70
C LEU A 17 -27.66 17.63 -11.08
N GLN A 18 -27.96 16.86 -10.02
CA GLN A 18 -29.26 16.96 -9.33
C GLN A 18 -29.20 16.97 -7.79
N ASN A 19 -28.03 17.17 -7.15
CA ASN A 19 -27.98 17.21 -5.69
C ASN A 19 -27.33 18.47 -5.12
N LEU A 20 -27.83 19.64 -5.56
CA LEU A 20 -27.50 20.96 -5.01
C LEU A 20 -28.78 21.66 -4.52
N GLN A 21 -29.56 21.00 -3.67
CA GLN A 21 -30.54 21.69 -2.82
C GLN A 21 -30.70 20.94 -1.50
N ASN A 22 -29.94 21.35 -0.49
CA ASN A 22 -30.39 21.29 0.90
C ASN A 22 -29.63 22.36 1.72
N PRO A 23 -30.29 23.46 2.14
CA PRO A 23 -29.63 24.46 2.95
C PRO A 23 -29.44 23.98 4.39
N ILE A 24 -28.21 24.17 4.88
CA ILE A 24 -27.76 23.99 6.26
C ILE A 24 -28.62 24.87 7.19
N LYS A 25 -29.38 24.25 8.10
CA LYS A 25 -30.00 24.95 9.23
C LYS A 25 -29.07 24.89 10.44
N VAL A 26 -28.32 25.96 10.66
CA VAL A 26 -27.65 26.27 11.92
C VAL A 26 -28.70 26.78 12.91
N GLY A 27 -28.91 26.07 14.01
CA GLY A 27 -29.80 26.45 15.11
C GLY A 27 -29.10 26.23 16.45
N PHE A 28 -28.83 27.32 17.15
CA PHE A 28 -28.21 27.41 18.46
C PHE A 28 -29.29 27.61 19.53
N VAL A 29 -29.46 26.70 20.51
CA VAL A 29 -30.01 26.98 21.87
C VAL A 29 -29.45 25.96 22.88
N ALA A 30 -29.20 26.45 24.10
CA ALA A 30 -28.43 25.95 25.24
C ALA A 30 -29.05 24.75 26.05
N PRO A 31 -28.40 24.28 27.15
CA PRO A 31 -28.63 22.96 27.74
C PRO A 31 -29.75 22.93 28.78
N ILE A 32 -30.39 21.77 28.96
CA ILE A 32 -31.25 21.48 30.11
C ILE A 32 -30.78 20.20 30.82
N SER A 33 -30.53 20.36 32.12
CA SER A 33 -30.35 19.29 33.09
C SER A 33 -31.68 18.63 33.45
N GLY A 34 -31.62 17.32 33.69
CA GLY A 34 -32.50 16.60 34.61
C GLY A 34 -33.79 16.02 34.03
N VAL A 35 -33.93 14.69 34.06
CA VAL A 35 -34.62 13.96 35.14
C VAL A 35 -34.60 12.46 34.83
N ALA A 36 -34.29 11.70 35.87
CA ALA A 36 -34.24 10.25 35.92
C ALA A 36 -35.59 9.58 35.64
N GLN A 37 -35.55 8.35 35.11
CA GLN A 37 -36.52 7.32 35.48
C GLN A 37 -35.91 5.91 35.34
N LYS A 38 -36.42 5.03 36.20
CA LYS A 38 -35.82 3.85 36.80
C LYS A 38 -36.63 2.63 36.41
N THR A 39 -36.00 1.60 35.87
CA THR A 39 -36.41 0.18 35.87
C THR A 39 -35.11 -0.63 35.70
N GLY A 40 -34.70 -1.58 36.55
CA GLY A 40 -35.48 -2.64 37.18
C GLY A 40 -35.42 -3.88 36.31
N GLY A 41 -34.38 -4.72 36.45
CA GLY A 41 -34.27 -5.99 35.75
C GLY A 41 -32.89 -6.64 35.90
N GLY A 42 -32.80 -7.63 36.79
CA GLY A 42 -31.58 -8.42 36.99
C GLY A 42 -31.31 -9.40 35.85
N PHE A 43 -30.04 -9.72 35.64
CA PHE A 43 -29.61 -10.93 34.97
C PHE A 43 -28.54 -11.61 35.83
N VAL A 44 -28.87 -12.84 36.24
CA VAL A 44 -27.99 -13.83 36.87
C VAL A 44 -27.77 -14.97 35.87
N GLY A 45 -26.57 -15.55 35.88
CA GLY A 45 -26.21 -16.77 35.14
C GLY A 45 -25.76 -16.51 33.69
N PHE A 46 -24.83 -17.24 33.10
CA PHE A 46 -24.32 -18.57 33.42
C PHE A 46 -23.03 -18.79 32.61
N VAL A 47 -21.96 -19.28 33.25
CA VAL A 47 -20.82 -19.90 32.57
C VAL A 47 -21.21 -21.36 32.33
N ALA A 48 -21.22 -21.80 31.07
CA ALA A 48 -21.24 -23.22 30.72
C ALA A 48 -20.40 -23.50 29.47
N PRO A 49 -19.72 -24.66 29.41
CA PRO A 49 -18.77 -25.02 28.37
C PRO A 49 -19.46 -25.58 27.12
N ILE A 50 -18.88 -25.37 25.94
CA ILE A 50 -19.26 -26.10 24.73
C ILE A 50 -18.54 -27.46 24.72
N PRO A 51 -19.25 -28.58 24.62
CA PRO A 51 -18.67 -29.92 24.48
C PRO A 51 -18.29 -30.23 23.01
N GLY A 52 -17.09 -30.76 22.85
CA GLY A 52 -16.74 -31.89 21.98
C GLY A 52 -17.12 -31.87 20.50
N ALA A 53 -16.12 -31.64 19.64
CA ALA A 53 -15.88 -32.47 18.45
C ALA A 53 -14.39 -32.38 18.06
N SER A 54 -13.57 -33.27 18.63
CA SER A 54 -12.21 -33.55 18.14
C SER A 54 -12.32 -34.56 16.99
N GLN A 55 -11.79 -34.21 15.82
CA GLN A 55 -11.46 -35.20 14.80
C GLN A 55 -9.96 -35.48 14.88
N ASN A 56 -9.67 -36.77 15.07
CA ASN A 56 -8.35 -37.34 15.24
C ASN A 56 -7.49 -37.14 13.99
N PHE A 57 -6.36 -36.44 14.11
CA PHE A 57 -5.26 -36.57 13.17
C PHE A 57 -4.17 -37.38 13.86
N LYS A 58 -3.96 -38.62 13.40
CA LYS A 58 -2.92 -39.51 13.95
C LYS A 58 -1.56 -39.05 13.47
N ASP A 59 -0.68 -38.88 14.44
CA ASP A 59 0.76 -38.74 14.27
C ASP A 59 1.38 -39.94 13.56
N SER A 60 2.42 -39.67 12.78
CA SER A 60 3.58 -40.55 12.68
C SER A 60 4.81 -39.67 12.50
N GLY A 61 5.59 -39.53 13.58
CA GLY A 61 6.94 -38.98 13.55
C GLY A 61 7.83 -39.79 12.60
N THR A 62 8.93 -39.25 12.09
CA THR A 62 10.17 -39.12 12.87
C THR A 62 11.16 -38.23 12.11
N THR A 63 11.69 -37.20 12.77
CA THR A 63 12.89 -36.42 12.39
C THR A 63 14.16 -37.18 12.83
N PRO A 64 15.43 -36.70 12.71
CA PRO A 64 15.98 -35.48 12.10
C PRO A 64 17.25 -35.74 11.24
N ALA A 65 17.82 -34.71 10.59
CA ALA A 65 19.26 -34.43 10.59
C ALA A 65 19.70 -33.34 9.58
N THR A 66 20.39 -32.32 10.12
CA THR A 66 21.61 -31.67 9.59
C THR A 66 21.50 -30.71 8.38
N GLY A 67 22.08 -29.51 8.55
CA GLY A 67 22.11 -28.41 7.58
C GLY A 67 23.13 -28.58 6.43
N PRO A 68 23.71 -27.47 5.94
CA PRO A 68 23.28 -26.74 4.76
C PRO A 68 24.15 -27.07 3.52
N ALA A 69 23.56 -27.11 2.33
CA ALA A 69 24.34 -27.20 1.09
C ALA A 69 23.68 -26.45 -0.08
N ASN A 70 24.33 -25.36 -0.45
CA ASN A 70 24.38 -24.84 -1.81
C ASN A 70 25.01 -25.92 -2.72
N THR A 71 24.38 -26.28 -3.83
CA THR A 71 25.05 -27.01 -4.91
C THR A 71 24.47 -26.58 -6.26
N GLN A 72 25.30 -25.83 -6.99
CA GLN A 72 25.26 -25.73 -8.44
C GLN A 72 25.71 -27.07 -9.06
N ALA A 73 25.23 -27.32 -10.29
CA ALA A 73 25.59 -28.40 -11.23
C ALA A 73 24.98 -29.79 -10.93
N ALA A 74 24.56 -30.62 -11.90
CA ALA A 74 24.84 -30.66 -13.33
C ALA A 74 23.76 -31.49 -14.08
N ALA A 75 23.56 -31.20 -15.37
CA ALA A 75 23.39 -32.21 -16.42
C ALA A 75 23.49 -31.53 -17.80
N ASN A 76 24.67 -31.03 -18.15
CA ASN A 76 25.03 -30.91 -19.56
C ASN A 76 25.70 -32.24 -19.91
N ASP A 77 24.91 -33.17 -20.44
CA ASP A 77 25.44 -34.34 -21.13
C ASP A 77 26.03 -33.84 -22.46
N PRO A 78 27.28 -34.17 -22.84
CA PRO A 78 27.77 -33.88 -24.19
C PRO A 78 27.15 -34.92 -25.12
N GLY A 79 25.89 -34.72 -25.48
CA GLY A 79 25.24 -35.51 -26.51
C GLY A 79 25.99 -35.36 -27.84
N ASP A 80 26.26 -36.48 -28.49
CA ASP A 80 26.80 -36.56 -29.85
C ASP A 80 26.07 -35.58 -30.79
N PRO A 81 26.78 -34.88 -31.70
CA PRO A 81 26.14 -33.95 -32.61
C PRO A 81 25.22 -34.71 -33.56
N HIS A 82 23.93 -34.40 -33.54
CA HIS A 82 22.97 -35.00 -34.45
C HIS A 82 23.25 -34.46 -35.87
N PRO A 83 23.43 -35.30 -36.90
CA PRO A 83 23.54 -34.83 -38.28
C PRO A 83 22.16 -34.31 -38.69
N GLY A 84 21.96 -33.00 -38.59
CA GLY A 84 20.67 -32.34 -38.82
C GLY A 84 20.38 -31.11 -37.97
N ASP A 85 21.24 -30.78 -36.99
CA ASP A 85 21.15 -29.51 -36.25
C ASP A 85 21.68 -28.35 -37.12
N ASP A 86 20.96 -28.02 -38.20
CA ASP A 86 21.09 -26.72 -38.83
C ASP A 86 20.75 -25.67 -37.77
N PRO A 87 21.62 -24.69 -37.49
CA PRO A 87 21.29 -23.62 -36.55
C PRO A 87 20.06 -22.91 -37.12
N SER A 88 18.92 -23.05 -36.43
CA SER A 88 17.72 -22.27 -36.74
C SER A 88 18.15 -20.82 -36.92
N PRO A 89 17.81 -20.18 -38.05
CA PRO A 89 18.24 -18.82 -38.31
C PRO A 89 17.73 -17.98 -37.15
N GLN A 90 18.67 -17.40 -36.39
CA GLN A 90 18.35 -16.40 -35.41
C GLN A 90 17.76 -15.24 -36.21
N VAL A 91 16.43 -15.18 -36.25
CA VAL A 91 15.73 -14.00 -36.74
C VAL A 91 16.16 -12.88 -35.81
N ASP A 92 17.04 -12.01 -36.32
CA ASP A 92 17.41 -10.76 -35.68
C ASP A 92 16.13 -9.93 -35.54
N HIS A 93 15.45 -10.12 -34.41
CA HIS A 93 14.30 -9.31 -34.07
C HIS A 93 14.84 -7.90 -33.79
N PRO A 94 14.42 -6.87 -34.55
CA PRO A 94 14.84 -5.51 -34.27
C PRO A 94 14.44 -5.19 -32.84
N THR A 95 15.38 -4.65 -32.05
CA THR A 95 15.10 -4.21 -30.69
C THR A 95 13.89 -3.28 -30.73
N PRO A 96 12.83 -3.56 -29.95
CA PRO A 96 11.66 -2.70 -29.93
C PRO A 96 12.06 -1.26 -29.59
N PRO A 97 11.45 -0.25 -30.23
CA PRO A 97 11.72 1.13 -29.87
C PRO A 97 11.39 1.36 -28.39
N ASP A 98 12.15 2.26 -27.76
CA ASP A 98 11.93 2.63 -26.36
C ASP A 98 10.45 2.99 -26.12
N PRO A 99 9.75 2.26 -25.22
CA PRO A 99 8.35 2.52 -24.93
C PRO A 99 8.11 3.92 -24.35
N ASP A 100 9.12 4.52 -23.72
CA ASP A 100 9.02 5.82 -23.05
C ASP A 100 9.39 7.01 -23.96
N ARG A 101 9.66 6.80 -25.25
CA ARG A 101 10.18 7.84 -26.17
C ARG A 101 9.30 9.10 -26.30
N TYR A 102 8.01 9.00 -26.02
CA TYR A 102 7.05 10.11 -26.07
C TYR A 102 6.48 10.47 -24.69
N CYS A 103 6.93 9.79 -23.64
CA CYS A 103 6.56 10.08 -22.27
C CYS A 103 7.37 11.26 -21.73
N TRP A 104 7.10 11.69 -20.50
CA TRP A 104 7.90 12.71 -19.81
C TRP A 104 9.40 12.34 -19.90
N PRO A 105 10.29 13.30 -20.23
CA PRO A 105 10.07 14.75 -20.32
C PRO A 105 9.59 15.24 -21.69
N HIS A 106 9.49 14.37 -22.67
CA HIS A 106 9.20 14.71 -24.06
C HIS A 106 7.70 14.86 -24.37
N GLY A 107 6.84 14.38 -23.46
CA GLY A 107 5.40 14.54 -23.52
C GLY A 107 4.73 14.51 -22.15
N PRO A 108 3.40 14.67 -22.08
CA PRO A 108 2.67 14.75 -20.82
C PRO A 108 2.46 13.38 -20.15
N ALA A 109 2.53 12.29 -20.91
CA ALA A 109 2.33 10.92 -20.44
C ALA A 109 3.41 10.50 -19.43
N MET A 110 3.03 9.68 -18.45
CA MET A 110 3.98 9.15 -17.47
C MET A 110 4.90 8.12 -18.13
N ASN A 111 6.20 8.21 -17.84
CA ASN A 111 7.14 7.16 -18.23
C ASN A 111 7.08 5.96 -17.25
N GLY A 112 7.74 4.86 -17.61
CA GLY A 112 7.77 3.66 -16.78
C GLY A 112 8.32 3.90 -15.36
N ARG A 113 9.28 4.81 -15.19
CA ARG A 113 9.83 5.16 -13.86
C ARG A 113 8.79 5.88 -12.98
N GLU A 114 8.02 6.80 -13.55
CA GLU A 114 6.94 7.48 -12.86
C GLU A 114 5.83 6.51 -12.47
N ILE A 115 5.43 5.62 -13.38
CA ILE A 115 4.42 4.57 -13.11
C ILE A 115 4.86 3.67 -11.96
N ASN A 116 6.11 3.21 -11.98
CA ASN A 116 6.67 2.38 -10.91
C ASN A 116 6.70 3.11 -9.56
N SER A 117 7.03 4.39 -9.56
CA SER A 117 7.07 5.21 -8.34
C SER A 117 5.67 5.43 -7.78
N MET A 118 4.69 5.69 -8.66
CA MET A 118 3.28 5.79 -8.29
C MET A 118 2.76 4.49 -7.68
N ALA A 119 2.98 3.35 -8.32
CA ALA A 119 2.55 2.04 -7.82
C ALA A 119 3.15 1.71 -6.42
N LYS A 120 4.44 2.02 -6.22
CA LYS A 120 5.10 1.87 -4.91
C LYS A 120 4.47 2.75 -3.83
N ARG A 121 4.10 3.98 -4.18
CA ARG A 121 3.41 4.92 -3.27
C ARG A 121 2.04 4.41 -2.91
N LEU A 122 1.24 3.96 -3.89
CA LEU A 122 -0.08 3.40 -3.64
C LEU A 122 -0.01 2.26 -2.62
N GLY A 123 0.83 1.25 -2.88
CA GLY A 123 1.02 0.14 -1.94
C GLY A 123 1.43 0.62 -0.55
N ARG A 124 2.46 1.49 -0.47
CA ARG A 124 2.92 2.02 0.81
C ARG A 124 1.84 2.79 1.56
N PHE A 125 1.05 3.63 0.88
CA PHE A 125 0.05 4.48 1.53
C PHE A 125 -1.12 3.64 2.04
N THR A 126 -1.58 2.67 1.23
CA THR A 126 -2.63 1.73 1.65
C THR A 126 -2.16 0.82 2.80
N ASP A 127 -0.90 0.37 2.78
CA ASP A 127 -0.31 -0.40 3.90
C ASP A 127 -0.22 0.41 5.20
N LYS A 128 -0.24 1.75 5.11
CA LYS A 128 -0.30 2.67 6.25
C LYS A 128 -1.72 3.10 6.62
N GLY A 129 -2.74 2.46 6.03
CA GLY A 129 -4.14 2.64 6.36
C GLY A 129 -4.84 3.80 5.67
N MET A 130 -4.27 4.30 4.57
CA MET A 130 -4.97 5.23 3.69
C MET A 130 -5.96 4.46 2.80
N SER A 131 -7.09 5.10 2.47
CA SER A 131 -7.99 4.60 1.43
C SER A 131 -7.28 4.60 0.07
N LEU A 132 -7.70 3.74 -0.86
CA LEU A 132 -7.11 3.74 -2.20
C LEU A 132 -7.32 5.09 -2.90
N ASP A 133 -8.54 5.64 -2.83
CA ASP A 133 -8.90 6.92 -3.44
C ASP A 133 -8.03 8.08 -2.94
N ASP A 134 -7.79 8.16 -1.62
CA ASP A 134 -6.94 9.21 -1.07
C ASP A 134 -5.45 8.97 -1.39
N ALA A 135 -5.04 7.70 -1.45
CA ALA A 135 -3.69 7.34 -1.86
C ALA A 135 -3.40 7.73 -3.32
N GLU A 136 -4.36 7.51 -4.23
CA GLU A 136 -4.27 7.90 -5.64
C GLU A 136 -4.19 9.42 -5.79
N ARG A 137 -5.10 10.17 -5.17
CA ARG A 137 -5.07 11.64 -5.17
C ARG A 137 -3.76 12.20 -4.66
N LEU A 138 -3.17 11.56 -3.65
CA LEU A 138 -1.91 11.98 -3.08
C LEU A 138 -0.74 11.61 -3.99
N ALA A 139 -0.71 10.40 -4.55
CA ALA A 139 0.31 9.96 -5.48
C ALA A 139 0.36 10.82 -6.76
N ASP A 140 -0.80 11.24 -7.29
CA ASP A 140 -0.89 12.16 -8.43
C ASP A 140 -0.24 13.52 -8.13
N LYS A 141 -0.45 14.05 -6.92
CA LYS A 141 0.24 15.29 -6.48
C LYS A 141 1.75 15.09 -6.44
N LEU A 142 2.21 13.91 -6.02
CA LEU A 142 3.65 13.61 -5.96
C LEU A 142 4.30 13.40 -7.33
N VAL A 143 3.55 12.97 -8.36
CA VAL A 143 4.07 12.96 -9.73
C VAL A 143 4.45 14.38 -10.17
N LYS A 144 3.58 15.36 -9.93
CA LYS A 144 3.89 16.77 -10.25
C LYS A 144 5.09 17.27 -9.45
N ARG A 145 5.10 17.01 -8.14
CA ARG A 145 6.22 17.37 -7.26
C ARG A 145 7.56 16.84 -7.80
N ASP A 146 7.60 15.56 -8.17
CA ASP A 146 8.83 14.92 -8.66
C ASP A 146 9.32 15.57 -9.96
N ARG A 147 8.39 15.95 -10.86
CA ARG A 147 8.71 16.66 -12.10
C ARG A 147 9.27 18.05 -11.84
N ASP A 148 8.75 18.74 -10.83
CA ASP A 148 9.19 20.08 -10.43
C ASP A 148 10.51 20.06 -9.63
N GLY A 149 11.03 18.88 -9.29
CA GLY A 149 12.24 18.71 -8.49
C GLY A 149 12.07 19.15 -7.03
N ASP A 150 10.83 19.27 -6.54
CA ASP A 150 10.56 19.60 -5.14
C ASP A 150 10.88 18.40 -4.24
N ASP A 151 11.79 18.62 -3.30
CA ASP A 151 12.36 17.60 -2.42
C ASP A 151 11.61 17.45 -1.08
N ARG A 152 10.54 18.24 -0.85
CA ARG A 152 9.63 18.03 0.29
C ARG A 152 9.00 16.65 0.22
N ARG A 153 8.85 15.98 1.36
CA ARG A 153 8.31 14.61 1.45
C ARG A 153 7.10 14.56 2.38
N LEU A 154 6.22 13.61 2.14
CA LEU A 154 5.12 13.27 3.05
C LEU A 154 5.64 12.30 4.10
N CYS A 155 5.15 12.35 5.35
CA CYS A 155 5.51 11.32 6.34
C CYS A 155 5.21 9.89 5.84
N LEU A 156 4.19 9.71 5.01
CA LEU A 156 3.84 8.42 4.39
C LEU A 156 4.95 7.84 3.50
N GLU A 157 5.86 8.67 2.99
CA GLU A 157 7.05 8.20 2.26
C GLU A 157 8.18 7.75 3.20
N CYS A 158 8.13 8.10 4.50
CA CYS A 158 9.17 7.78 5.47
C CYS A 158 9.16 6.29 5.82
N THR A 159 10.33 5.66 5.86
CA THR A 159 10.48 4.30 6.39
C THR A 159 10.26 4.22 7.89
N GLN A 160 10.47 5.33 8.61
CA GLN A 160 10.31 5.43 10.07
C GLN A 160 8.86 5.65 10.51
N LEU A 161 7.93 5.89 9.58
CA LEU A 161 6.51 6.02 9.90
C LEU A 161 5.93 4.64 10.22
N GLN A 162 5.36 4.49 11.41
CA GLN A 162 4.76 3.25 11.89
C GLN A 162 3.25 3.42 12.13
N GLY A 163 2.53 2.30 12.13
CA GLY A 163 1.08 2.27 12.35
C GLY A 163 0.24 2.31 11.07
N HIS A 164 -1.06 2.09 11.26
CA HIS A 164 -2.09 2.02 10.22
C HIS A 164 -3.27 2.90 10.64
N GLY A 165 -3.36 4.13 10.10
CA GLY A 165 -4.33 5.17 10.52
C GLY A 165 -4.12 5.77 11.92
N ARG A 166 -3.29 5.15 12.76
CA ARG A 166 -2.81 5.68 14.05
C ARG A 166 -1.29 5.74 14.04
N TRP A 167 -0.75 6.84 13.49
CA TRP A 167 0.66 6.90 13.15
C TRP A 167 1.57 7.31 14.31
N ARG A 168 2.81 6.82 14.24
CA ARG A 168 3.90 7.11 15.16
C ARG A 168 5.18 7.35 14.36
N CYS A 169 6.01 8.30 14.81
CA CYS A 169 7.30 8.56 14.19
C CYS A 169 8.38 7.77 14.95
N GLY A 170 9.02 6.81 14.27
CA GLY A 170 10.17 6.09 14.83
C GLY A 170 11.44 6.95 14.95
N ASN A 171 11.46 8.12 14.32
CA ASN A 171 12.57 9.08 14.35
C ASN A 171 12.12 10.45 14.85
N SER A 172 11.31 10.48 15.92
CA SER A 172 10.62 11.68 16.40
C SER A 172 11.55 12.79 16.88
N GLY A 173 12.73 12.45 17.41
CA GLY A 173 13.73 13.42 17.87
C GLY A 173 14.20 14.33 16.74
N PRO A 174 14.90 13.81 15.72
CA PRO A 174 15.30 14.60 14.53
C PRO A 174 14.13 15.12 13.71
N ALA A 175 12.95 14.49 13.79
CA ALA A 175 11.75 14.97 13.11
C ALA A 175 11.05 16.13 13.82
N GLU A 176 11.37 16.40 15.10
CA GLU A 176 10.74 17.42 15.94
C GLU A 176 9.20 17.31 15.99
N VAL A 177 8.70 16.07 16.05
CA VAL A 177 7.26 15.78 16.14
C VAL A 177 6.94 14.93 17.36
N ALA A 178 5.67 14.88 17.73
CA ALA A 178 5.21 13.95 18.75
C ALA A 178 5.57 12.50 18.37
N PRO A 179 6.13 11.70 19.30
CA PRO A 179 6.51 10.32 19.00
C PRO A 179 5.31 9.42 18.67
N GLN A 180 4.11 9.75 19.18
CA GLN A 180 2.88 9.03 18.89
C GLN A 180 1.71 9.98 18.62
N GLY A 181 0.70 9.46 17.92
CA GLY A 181 -0.54 10.21 17.69
C GLY A 181 -0.35 11.35 16.69
N LEU A 182 0.43 11.11 15.63
CA LEU A 182 0.61 12.10 14.57
C LEU A 182 -0.74 12.44 13.94
N ALA A 183 -1.00 13.74 13.78
CA ALA A 183 -2.20 14.22 13.13
C ALA A 183 -2.23 13.78 11.65
N PRO A 184 -3.40 13.38 11.11
CA PRO A 184 -3.53 13.03 9.69
C PRO A 184 -3.03 14.11 8.75
N GLU A 185 -3.34 15.38 9.04
CA GLU A 185 -2.88 16.55 8.27
C GLU A 185 -1.35 16.63 8.20
N LEU A 186 -0.66 16.35 9.30
CA LEU A 186 0.80 16.32 9.32
C LEU A 186 1.34 15.20 8.41
N VAL A 187 0.69 14.03 8.46
CA VAL A 187 1.13 12.83 7.74
C VAL A 187 0.97 12.97 6.22
N THR A 188 0.00 13.76 5.77
CA THR A 188 -0.31 14.01 4.35
C THR A 188 0.22 15.35 3.81
N MET A 189 0.91 16.14 4.64
CA MET A 189 1.50 17.41 4.24
C MET A 189 2.92 17.23 3.68
N LEU A 190 3.25 17.97 2.62
CA LEU A 190 4.61 18.04 2.06
C LEU A 190 5.50 18.89 2.95
N GLN A 191 6.54 18.28 3.52
CA GLN A 191 7.41 18.93 4.49
C GLN A 191 8.89 18.61 4.25
N ARG A 192 9.76 19.50 4.73
CA ARG A 192 11.17 19.20 4.97
C ARG A 192 11.28 18.76 6.42
N CYS A 193 11.42 17.47 6.68
CA CYS A 193 11.49 16.93 8.03
C CYS A 193 12.90 16.37 8.28
N GLY A 194 13.55 16.81 9.38
CA GLY A 194 14.91 16.37 9.75
C GLY A 194 15.02 14.85 9.95
N GLY A 195 13.91 14.20 10.35
CA GLY A 195 13.84 12.75 10.51
C GLY A 195 13.96 11.95 9.21
N PHE A 196 13.72 12.55 8.04
CA PHE A 196 13.97 11.91 6.74
C PHE A 196 15.46 11.82 6.42
N TRP A 197 16.21 12.86 6.75
CA TRP A 197 17.62 12.98 6.40
C TRP A 197 18.52 12.29 7.41
N ALA A 198 18.15 12.33 8.70
CA ALA A 198 18.90 11.68 9.76
C ALA A 198 18.91 10.14 9.66
N ALA A 199 17.89 9.54 9.04
CA ALA A 199 17.77 8.09 8.89
C ALA A 199 18.65 7.48 7.78
N VAL A 200 19.45 8.29 7.07
CA VAL A 200 20.35 7.87 5.98
C VAL A 200 21.83 7.94 6.43
N SER A 201 22.09 8.02 7.73
CA SER A 201 23.45 8.07 8.30
C SER A 201 23.92 6.71 8.79
#